data_AF-A0A4Q3ITQ9-F1
#
_entry.id   AF-A0A4Q3ITQ9-F1
#
_cell.length_a   1.000
_cell.length_b   1.000
_cell.length_c   1.000
_cell.angle_alpha   90.00
_cell.angle_beta   90.00
_cell.angle_gamma   90.00
#
_symmetry.space_group_name_H-M   'P 1'
#
loop_
_entity.id
_entity.type
_entity.pdbx_description
1 polymer ?
#
loop_
_entity_poly.entity_id
_entity_poly.type
_entity_poly.pdbx_seq_one_letter_code
_entity_poly.pdbx_strand_id
1 'polypeptide(L)' 'MDTIIDRTTDVSQPLERLGPDEALKAGSDQLRGTINWSLLDPITGSVRPDDTKLLKFQGIYQQDDRDL' A
#
# COMPACT_ATOMS: atom_id res chain seq x y z
N MET A 1 24.98 28.39 14.09
CA MET A 1 25.11 27.01 13.63
C MET A 1 23.81 26.66 12.94
N ASP A 2 23.79 26.56 11.62
CA ASP A 2 22.60 26.11 10.89
C ASP A 2 22.48 24.61 11.06
N THR A 3 21.39 24.19 11.70
CA THR A 3 21.04 22.77 11.80
C THR A 3 20.44 22.35 10.47
N ILE A 4 21.16 21.53 9.71
CA ILE A 4 20.59 20.91 8.51
C ILE A 4 19.55 19.88 8.96
N ILE A 5 18.27 20.18 8.75
CA ILE A 5 17.18 19.24 9.03
C ILE A 5 17.13 18.23 7.88
N ASP A 6 17.26 16.95 8.21
CA ASP A 6 17.04 15.85 7.26
C ASP A 6 15.54 15.76 6.90
N ARG A 7 15.23 16.00 5.61
CA ARG A 7 13.87 15.91 5.05
C ARG A 7 13.75 14.81 3.99
N THR A 8 14.62 13.80 4.03
CA THR A 8 14.62 12.70 3.06
C THR A 8 13.33 11.87 3.08
N THR A 9 12.60 11.83 4.21
CA THR A 9 11.35 11.10 4.38
C THR A 9 10.10 11.97 4.30
N ASP A 10 10.25 13.24 3.92
CA ASP A 10 9.14 14.19 3.87
C ASP A 10 8.21 13.91 2.68
N VAL A 11 6.89 13.94 2.91
CA VAL A 11 5.86 13.67 1.88
C VAL A 11 5.85 14.70 0.74
N SER A 12 6.49 15.85 0.91
CA SER A 12 6.66 16.85 -0.14
C SER A 12 7.79 16.54 -1.13
N GLN A 13 8.56 15.47 -0.91
CA GLN A 13 9.59 15.02 -1.86
C GLN A 13 8.95 14.43 -3.14
N PRO A 14 9.67 14.45 -4.28
CA PRO A 14 9.27 13.72 -5.48
C PRO A 14 9.04 12.23 -5.19
N LEU A 15 8.04 11.65 -5.84
CA LEU A 15 7.59 10.27 -5.58
C LEU A 15 8.71 9.24 -5.78
N GLU A 16 9.62 9.47 -6.72
CA GLU A 16 10.75 8.60 -7.05
C GLU A 16 11.79 8.53 -5.92
N ARG A 17 11.74 9.47 -4.97
CA ARG A 17 12.60 9.48 -3.77
C ARG A 17 11.94 8.86 -2.55
N LEU A 18 10.65 8.53 -2.65
CA LEU A 18 9.89 7.91 -1.57
C LEU A 18 9.89 6.38 -1.70
N GLY A 19 9.43 5.73 -0.64
CA GLY A 19 9.31 4.28 -0.61
C GLY A 19 8.25 3.75 -1.58
N PRO A 20 8.31 2.44 -1.92
CA PRO A 20 7.34 1.81 -2.83
C PRO A 20 5.89 1.90 -2.35
N ASP A 21 5.65 2.00 -1.04
CA ASP A 21 4.32 2.17 -0.48
C ASP A 21 3.72 3.55 -0.81
N GLU A 22 4.55 4.59 -0.92
CA GLU A 22 4.09 5.91 -1.36
C GLU A 22 3.74 5.89 -2.85
N ALA A 23 4.54 5.22 -3.67
CA ALA A 23 4.23 5.01 -5.09
C ALA A 23 2.92 4.23 -5.27
N LEU A 24 2.71 3.17 -4.49
CA LEU A 24 1.45 2.43 -4.47
C LEU A 24 0.26 3.32 -4.12
N LYS A 25 0.35 4.08 -3.01
CA LYS A 25 -0.73 4.99 -2.58
C LYS A 25 -1.02 6.06 -3.63
N ALA A 26 0.02 6.66 -4.22
CA ALA A 26 -0.15 7.68 -5.25
C ALA A 26 -0.90 7.15 -6.50
N GLY A 27 -0.62 5.91 -6.91
CA GLY A 27 -1.27 5.25 -8.05
C GLY A 27 -2.61 4.58 -7.75
N SER A 28 -3.10 4.62 -6.51
CA SER A 28 -4.20 3.75 -6.04
C SER A 28 -5.62 4.32 -6.20
N ASP A 29 -5.83 5.44 -6.89
CA ASP A 29 -7.15 6.08 -6.97
C ASP A 29 -7.82 6.27 -5.59
N GLN A 30 -7.11 6.97 -4.70
CA GLN A 30 -7.51 7.23 -3.32
C GLN A 30 -7.68 5.94 -2.49
N LEU A 31 -6.65 5.08 -2.52
CA LEU A 31 -6.54 3.84 -1.72
C LEU A 31 -7.52 2.73 -2.14
N ARG A 32 -8.10 2.82 -3.34
CA ARG A 32 -9.02 1.80 -3.90
C ARG A 32 -8.28 0.72 -4.69
N GLY A 33 -7.28 1.11 -5.47
CA GLY A 33 -6.51 0.24 -6.35
C GLY A 33 -7.42 -0.64 -7.20
N THR A 34 -7.18 -1.96 -7.15
CA THR A 34 -7.99 -2.96 -7.83
C THR A 34 -8.80 -3.83 -6.88
N ILE A 35 -9.01 -3.39 -5.63
CA ILE A 35 -9.67 -4.16 -4.57
C ILE A 35 -11.00 -4.76 -5.06
N ASN A 36 -11.83 -3.99 -5.77
CA ASN A 36 -13.11 -4.49 -6.29
C ASN A 36 -12.94 -5.72 -7.19
N TRP A 37 -11.94 -5.71 -8.08
CA TRP A 37 -11.65 -6.84 -8.96
C TRP A 37 -11.10 -8.04 -8.19
N SER A 38 -10.18 -7.78 -7.24
CA SER A 38 -9.61 -8.84 -6.41
C SER A 38 -10.67 -9.54 -5.54
N LEU A 39 -11.65 -8.80 -5.00
CA LEU A 39 -12.73 -9.38 -4.20
C LEU A 39 -13.74 -10.20 -5.04
N LEU A 40 -13.81 -9.96 -6.34
CA LEU A 40 -14.67 -10.70 -7.26
C LEU A 40 -14.00 -11.93 -7.86
N ASP A 41 -12.68 -12.10 -7.68
CA ASP A 41 -11.94 -13.25 -8.20
C ASP A 41 -12.10 -14.46 -7.26
N PRO A 42 -12.81 -15.54 -7.68
CA PRO A 42 -13.05 -16.69 -6.83
C PRO A 42 -11.92 -17.74 -6.87
N ILE A 43 -10.90 -17.57 -7.73
CA ILE A 43 -9.96 -18.65 -8.06
C ILE A 43 -8.89 -18.83 -6.98
N THR A 44 -8.33 -17.73 -6.48
CA THR A 44 -7.12 -17.74 -5.64
C THR A 44 -7.41 -17.89 -4.15
N GLY A 45 -8.63 -17.55 -3.70
CA GLY A 45 -8.96 -17.39 -2.28
C GLY A 45 -8.19 -16.25 -1.59
N SER A 46 -7.54 -15.37 -2.36
CA SER A 46 -6.64 -14.32 -1.89
C SER A 46 -6.73 -13.10 -2.81
N VAL A 47 -6.36 -11.92 -2.30
CA VAL A 47 -6.30 -10.71 -3.12
C VAL A 47 -4.92 -10.53 -3.76
N ARG A 48 -4.82 -9.66 -4.77
CA ARG A 48 -3.54 -9.29 -5.37
C ARG A 48 -2.59 -8.64 -4.36
N PRO A 49 -1.26 -8.78 -4.50
CA PRO A 49 -0.29 -8.25 -3.53
C PRO A 49 -0.44 -6.76 -3.19
N ASP A 50 -0.73 -5.93 -4.18
CA ASP A 50 -0.93 -4.50 -4.00
C ASP A 50 -2.23 -4.21 -3.22
N ASP A 51 -3.29 -4.96 -3.51
CA ASP A 51 -4.58 -4.84 -2.83
C ASP A 51 -4.50 -5.33 -1.37
N THR A 52 -3.63 -6.30 -1.04
CA THR A 52 -3.36 -6.71 0.35
C THR A 52 -2.90 -5.52 1.21
N LYS A 53 -2.08 -4.61 0.65
CA LYS A 53 -1.65 -3.39 1.36
C LYS A 53 -2.75 -2.35 1.42
N LEU A 54 -3.51 -2.16 0.32
CA LEU A 54 -4.58 -1.17 0.26
C LEU A 54 -5.77 -1.51 1.17
N LEU A 55 -6.09 -2.79 1.34
CA LEU A 55 -7.15 -3.26 2.25
C LEU A 55 -6.93 -2.83 3.71
N LYS A 56 -5.68 -2.66 4.15
CA LYS A 56 -5.37 -2.17 5.50
C LYS A 56 -5.98 -0.79 5.77
N PHE A 57 -6.03 0.06 4.75
CA PHE A 57 -6.68 1.38 4.82
C PHE A 57 -8.20 1.30 4.86
N GLN A 58 -8.76 0.13 4.51
CA GLN A 58 -10.19 -0.19 4.61
C GLN A 58 -10.50 -1.01 5.89
N GLY A 59 -9.54 -1.15 6.80
CA GLY A 59 -9.70 -1.91 8.04
C GLY A 59 -9.66 -3.43 7.89
N ILE A 60 -9.25 -3.95 6.72
CA ILE A 60 -9.17 -5.39 6.44
C ILE A 60 -7.71 -5.82 6.44
N TYR A 61 -7.40 -6.88 7.20
CA TYR A 61 -6.07 -7.46 7.30
C TYR A 61 -6.12 -8.93 6.90
N GLN A 62 -5.45 -9.26 5.79
CA GLN A 62 -5.30 -10.64 5.36
C GLN A 62 -4.36 -11.39 6.31
N GLN A 63 -4.70 -12.63 6.62
CA GLN A 63 -3.94 -13.50 7.51
C GLN A 63 -3.76 -14.86 6.85
N ASP A 64 -2.65 -15.51 7.21
CA ASP A 64 -2.40 -16.91 6.90
C ASP A 64 -2.70 -17.74 8.15
N ASP A 65 -3.13 -18.99 7.96
CA ASP A 65 -3.17 -19.97 9.04
C ASP A 65 -1.72 -20.33 9.41
N ARG A 66 -1.36 -20.12 10.69
CA ARG A 66 0.00 -20.31 11.20
C ARG A 66 0.23 -21.69 11.80
N ASP A 67 -0.82 -22.48 11.93
CA ASP A 67 -0.76 -23.83 12.49
C ASP A 67 -0.49 -24.90 11.41
N LEU A 68 -0.55 -24.52 10.12
CA LEU A 68 -0.21 -25.34 8.95
C LEU A 68 1.25 -25.20 8.51
#